data_AF-R7B0V8-F1
#
_entry.id   AF-R7B0V8-F1
#
_cell.length_a   1.000
_cell.length_b   1.000
_cell.length_c   1.000
_cell.angle_alpha   90.00
_cell.angle_beta   90.00
_cell.angle_gamma   90.00
#
_symmetry.space_group_name_H-M   'P 1'
#
loop_
_entity.id
_entity.type
_entity.pdbx_description
1 polymer ?
#
loop_
_entity_poly.entity_id
_entity_poly.type
_entity_poly.pdbx_seq_one_letter_code
_entity_poly.pdbx_strand_id
1 'polypeptide(L)'
;MDILKQSISMSIKNIRTNKMRSFLTTLGIIIGVTAVIALITIVHGVYDSVMGQFSELGANTITVSVTGNAMKTGISDSDIENIEALKYVNGTSPSVTTTATVMYEGSKNTVTVQGRSDAYFRNTTTNLVLGRELTSLEMDGSVYTCIIDRDCAQTFFLGTNPLGQTLKLNGYTYTVVGLTDDGSDDDNSSFNSFGQSSGSAGTVIIPYRNALRMTSSGNITSLEVYVSDTQYSDAVTAAVKNILSESFSNDSDSYNVTNMDSLIQSMETTENMLMAMLGGIASISLLVGGIGIMNMMLVSVSERTKEIGLRKALGAEPSRIQMQFLLESIFLSLTGGFVGVILGLIISYVASTLMSTTFEIQMSAILLGVGFSAAIGIIFGWVPARRASRLNPIDALRNSDG
;
A
#
# COMPACT_ATOMS: atom_id res chain seq x y z
N MET A 1 37.56 -11.56 -21.35
CA MET A 1 36.51 -10.58 -21.72
C MET A 1 35.94 -10.85 -23.11
N ASP A 2 36.75 -11.28 -24.09
CA ASP A 2 36.29 -11.58 -25.45
C ASP A 2 35.30 -12.75 -25.58
N ILE A 3 35.41 -13.76 -24.71
CA ILE A 3 34.51 -14.92 -24.74
C ILE A 3 33.07 -14.53 -24.37
N LEU A 4 32.88 -13.73 -23.32
CA LEU A 4 31.55 -13.21 -22.93
C LEU A 4 30.95 -12.33 -24.03
N LYS A 5 31.76 -11.46 -24.62
CA LYS A 5 31.34 -10.57 -25.71
C LYS A 5 30.96 -11.35 -26.98
N GLN A 6 31.73 -12.37 -27.34
CA GLN A 6 31.43 -13.26 -28.47
C GLN A 6 30.19 -14.13 -28.21
N SER A 7 30.04 -14.68 -27.01
CA SER A 7 28.85 -15.45 -26.63
C SER A 7 27.59 -14.61 -26.73
N ILE A 8 27.59 -13.38 -26.18
CA ILE A 8 26.45 -12.44 -26.28
C ILE A 8 26.17 -12.08 -27.74
N SER A 9 27.20 -11.77 -28.53
CA SER A 9 27.04 -11.42 -29.95
C SER A 9 26.45 -12.57 -30.77
N MET A 10 26.89 -13.81 -30.52
CA MET A 10 26.36 -15.00 -31.19
C MET A 10 24.94 -15.33 -30.73
N SER A 11 24.61 -15.18 -29.44
CA SER A 11 23.24 -15.34 -28.94
C SER A 11 22.27 -14.35 -29.57
N ILE A 12 22.64 -13.07 -29.68
CA ILE A 12 21.82 -12.04 -30.35
C ILE A 12 21.60 -12.40 -31.83
N LYS A 13 22.65 -12.85 -32.53
CA LYS A 13 22.56 -13.23 -33.94
C LYS A 13 21.61 -14.43 -34.13
N ASN A 14 21.67 -15.42 -33.25
CA ASN A 14 20.83 -16.61 -33.27
C ASN A 14 19.35 -16.33 -32.95
N ILE A 15 19.06 -15.45 -31.99
CA ILE A 15 17.69 -14.98 -31.71
C ILE A 15 17.09 -14.31 -32.96
N ARG A 16 17.91 -13.56 -33.69
CA ARG A 16 17.48 -12.84 -34.89
C ARG A 16 17.18 -13.75 -36.08
N THR A 17 17.77 -14.94 -36.15
CA THR A 17 17.52 -15.93 -37.21
C THR A 17 16.22 -16.70 -36.98
N ASN A 18 15.87 -17.02 -35.73
CA ASN A 18 14.65 -17.74 -35.34
C ASN A 18 13.71 -16.88 -34.49
N LYS A 19 13.26 -15.75 -35.05
CA LYS A 19 12.49 -14.71 -34.35
C LYS A 19 11.19 -15.22 -33.72
N MET A 20 10.39 -15.98 -34.46
CA MET A 20 9.09 -16.47 -33.99
C MET A 20 9.24 -17.40 -32.78
N ARG A 21 10.19 -18.35 -32.85
CA ARG A 21 10.42 -19.33 -31.79
C ARG A 21 10.99 -18.66 -30.54
N SER A 22 11.96 -17.77 -30.70
CA SER A 22 12.58 -17.05 -29.58
C SER A 22 11.62 -16.07 -28.92
N PHE A 23 10.72 -15.47 -29.69
CA PHE A 23 9.65 -14.62 -29.15
C PHE A 23 8.64 -15.44 -28.35
N LEU A 24 8.14 -16.55 -28.91
CA LEU A 24 7.15 -17.42 -28.23
C LEU A 24 7.68 -18.00 -26.91
N THR A 25 8.98 -18.30 -26.80
CA THR A 25 9.57 -18.82 -25.56
C THR A 25 9.78 -17.74 -24.51
N THR A 26 10.25 -16.57 -24.92
CA THR A 26 10.46 -15.44 -24.00
C THR A 26 9.12 -14.86 -23.53
N LEU A 27 8.05 -15.00 -24.32
CA LEU A 27 6.71 -14.53 -23.99
C LEU A 27 6.20 -15.10 -22.65
N GLY A 28 6.42 -16.38 -22.37
CA GLY A 28 6.00 -16.97 -21.09
C GLY A 28 6.69 -16.33 -19.88
N ILE A 29 7.99 -16.02 -20.01
CA ILE A 29 8.76 -15.32 -18.97
C ILE A 29 8.30 -13.87 -18.86
N ILE A 30 8.10 -13.19 -19.99
CA ILE A 30 7.63 -11.81 -20.04
C ILE A 30 6.29 -11.72 -19.30
N ILE A 31 5.31 -12.55 -19.64
CA ILE A 31 3.99 -12.57 -19.00
C ILE A 31 4.13 -12.89 -17.50
N GLY A 32 4.93 -13.90 -17.16
CA GLY A 32 5.18 -14.27 -15.76
C GLY A 32 5.72 -13.10 -14.94
N VAL A 33 6.86 -12.53 -15.34
CA VAL A 33 7.51 -11.41 -14.64
C VAL A 33 6.65 -10.15 -14.65
N THR A 34 5.97 -9.85 -15.76
CA THR A 34 5.01 -8.74 -15.86
C THR A 34 3.92 -8.90 -14.80
N ALA A 35 3.30 -10.07 -14.70
CA ALA A 35 2.23 -10.33 -13.75
C ALA A 35 2.72 -10.25 -12.30
N VAL A 36 3.92 -10.77 -11.99
CA VAL A 36 4.51 -10.67 -10.66
C VAL A 36 4.64 -9.21 -10.24
N ILE A 37 5.28 -8.40 -11.08
CA ILE A 37 5.58 -7.00 -10.77
C ILE A 37 4.29 -6.20 -10.71
N ALA A 38 3.39 -6.42 -11.68
CA ALA A 38 2.11 -5.75 -11.73
C ALA A 38 1.30 -5.98 -10.45
N LEU A 39 1.08 -7.24 -10.09
CA LEU A 39 0.22 -7.60 -8.96
C LEU A 39 0.83 -7.20 -7.62
N ILE A 40 2.13 -7.44 -7.41
CA ILE A 40 2.77 -7.09 -6.15
C ILE A 40 2.77 -5.56 -5.95
N THR A 41 3.13 -4.79 -6.97
CA THR A 41 3.16 -3.32 -6.89
C THR A 41 1.77 -2.75 -6.61
N ILE A 42 0.73 -3.28 -7.27
CA ILE A 42 -0.65 -2.84 -7.04
C ILE A 42 -1.11 -3.17 -5.63
N VAL A 43 -0.86 -4.40 -5.15
CA VAL A 43 -1.26 -4.81 -3.80
C VAL A 43 -0.55 -4.00 -2.73
N HIS A 44 0.75 -3.73 -2.90
CA HIS A 44 1.50 -2.90 -1.96
C HIS A 44 1.02 -1.45 -1.99
N GLY A 45 0.81 -0.85 -3.17
CA GLY A 45 0.26 0.50 -3.25
C GLY A 45 -1.12 0.64 -2.59
N VAL A 46 -1.99 -0.38 -2.72
CA VAL A 46 -3.27 -0.45 -1.99
C VAL A 46 -3.04 -0.58 -0.49
N TYR A 47 -2.11 -1.45 -0.07
CA TYR A 47 -1.75 -1.64 1.33
C TYR A 47 -1.23 -0.34 1.96
N ASP A 48 -0.29 0.33 1.31
CA ASP A 48 0.30 1.60 1.77
C ASP A 48 -0.74 2.71 1.82
N SER A 49 -1.65 2.78 0.83
CA SER A 49 -2.75 3.75 0.85
C SER A 49 -3.69 3.52 2.03
N VAL A 50 -3.98 2.27 2.38
CA VAL A 50 -4.81 1.90 3.54
C VAL A 50 -4.03 2.13 4.84
N MET A 51 -2.75 1.78 4.89
CA MET A 51 -1.91 1.89 6.07
C MET A 51 -1.57 3.35 6.41
N GLY A 52 -1.37 4.20 5.42
CA GLY A 52 -1.20 5.65 5.59
C GLY A 52 -2.34 6.28 6.37
N GLN A 53 -3.58 5.83 6.11
CA GLN A 53 -4.77 6.28 6.83
C GLN A 53 -4.75 5.89 8.33
N PHE A 54 -4.15 4.76 8.68
CA PHE A 54 -4.01 4.32 10.07
C PHE A 54 -2.80 4.96 10.76
N SER A 55 -1.74 5.27 10.01
CA SER A 55 -0.54 5.95 10.52
C SER A 55 -0.87 7.31 11.14
N GLU A 56 -1.83 8.05 10.57
CA GLU A 56 -2.33 9.33 11.09
C GLU A 56 -2.93 9.22 12.50
N LEU A 57 -3.54 8.07 12.83
CA LEU A 57 -4.14 7.83 14.14
C LEU A 57 -3.08 7.45 15.20
N GLY A 58 -1.89 7.03 14.78
CA GLY A 58 -0.82 6.58 15.67
C GLY A 58 -1.06 5.18 16.25
N ALA A 59 0.00 4.35 16.27
CA ALA A 59 -0.07 2.98 16.79
C ALA A 59 -0.41 2.91 18.30
N ASN A 60 -0.20 4.01 19.04
CA ASN A 60 -0.50 4.13 20.46
C ASN A 60 -1.94 4.61 20.76
N THR A 61 -2.84 4.53 19.78
CA THR A 61 -4.24 4.94 19.94
C THR A 61 -5.16 3.73 20.04
N ILE A 62 -6.06 3.79 21.03
CA ILE A 62 -7.18 2.87 21.16
C ILE A 62 -8.44 3.63 20.76
N THR A 63 -9.19 3.08 19.81
CA THR A 63 -10.48 3.62 19.39
C THR A 63 -11.61 2.89 20.08
N VAL A 64 -12.51 3.66 20.67
CA VAL A 64 -13.76 3.19 21.25
C VAL A 64 -14.90 3.68 20.38
N SER A 65 -15.77 2.76 19.96
CA SER A 65 -17.02 3.10 19.27
C SER A 65 -18.21 2.49 19.99
N VAL A 66 -19.27 3.26 20.17
CA VAL A 66 -20.48 2.87 20.88
C VAL A 66 -21.67 2.97 19.94
N THR A 67 -22.41 1.87 19.86
CA THR A 67 -23.73 1.81 19.20
C THR A 67 -24.84 2.15 20.20
N GLY A 68 -24.61 1.82 21.48
CA GLY A 68 -25.54 2.04 22.58
C GLY A 68 -26.64 0.98 22.67
N ASN A 69 -27.38 1.00 23.77
CA ASN A 69 -28.55 0.16 24.04
C ASN A 69 -29.72 0.98 24.60
N ALA A 70 -30.78 0.29 25.00
CA ALA A 70 -32.00 0.90 25.54
C ALA A 70 -31.75 1.76 26.79
N MET A 71 -30.68 1.52 27.55
CA MET A 71 -30.35 2.22 28.79
C MET A 71 -29.32 3.33 28.60
N LYS A 72 -28.42 3.18 27.63
CA LYS A 72 -27.32 4.11 27.40
C LYS A 72 -26.97 4.22 25.92
N THR A 73 -27.03 5.43 25.39
CA THR A 73 -26.91 5.72 23.95
C THR A 73 -25.55 6.30 23.52
N GLY A 74 -24.63 6.50 24.47
CA GLY A 74 -23.27 7.00 24.22
C GLY A 74 -22.42 6.97 25.48
N ILE A 75 -21.16 7.41 25.34
CA ILE A 75 -20.17 7.52 26.41
C ILE A 75 -20.49 8.76 27.25
N SER A 76 -20.59 8.60 28.57
CA SER A 76 -20.82 9.74 29.48
C SER A 76 -19.52 10.40 29.90
N ASP A 77 -19.57 11.67 30.32
CA ASP A 77 -18.40 12.38 30.86
C ASP A 77 -17.72 11.59 32.00
N SER A 78 -18.51 10.91 32.85
CA SER A 78 -17.99 10.03 33.91
C SER A 78 -17.20 8.82 33.39
N ASP A 79 -17.57 8.26 32.24
CA ASP A 79 -16.82 7.14 31.65
C ASP A 79 -15.47 7.64 31.15
N ILE A 80 -15.45 8.83 30.53
CA ILE A 80 -14.24 9.48 30.03
C ILE A 80 -13.29 9.77 31.19
N GLU A 81 -13.78 10.35 32.29
CA GLU A 81 -12.98 10.60 33.50
C GLU A 81 -12.39 9.30 34.08
N ASN A 82 -13.19 8.23 34.15
CA ASN A 82 -12.71 6.93 34.63
C ASN A 82 -11.66 6.30 33.70
N ILE A 83 -11.81 6.46 32.39
CA ILE A 83 -10.85 5.99 31.39
C ILE A 83 -9.56 6.81 31.45
N GLU A 84 -9.65 8.13 31.57
CA GLU A 84 -8.49 9.02 31.68
C GLU A 84 -7.70 8.79 32.98
N ALA A 85 -8.37 8.35 34.04
CA ALA A 85 -7.74 7.96 35.31
C ALA A 85 -6.97 6.63 35.25
N LEU A 86 -7.07 5.86 34.17
CA LEU A 86 -6.34 4.60 34.02
C LEU A 86 -4.82 4.83 33.92
N LYS A 87 -4.06 3.88 34.45
CA LYS A 87 -2.59 3.90 34.32
C LYS A 87 -2.19 3.76 32.84
N TYR A 88 -1.21 4.54 32.42
CA TYR A 88 -0.66 4.58 31.05
C TYR A 88 -1.59 5.20 29.98
N VAL A 89 -2.65 5.90 30.40
CA VAL A 89 -3.43 6.77 29.51
C VAL A 89 -2.86 8.19 29.57
N ASN A 90 -2.48 8.75 28.42
CA ASN A 90 -1.94 10.10 28.28
C ASN A 90 -3.03 11.15 28.00
N GLY A 91 -4.24 10.72 27.68
CA GLY A 91 -5.39 11.58 27.45
C GLY A 91 -6.47 10.88 26.64
N THR A 92 -7.61 11.53 26.55
CA THR A 92 -8.76 11.04 25.78
C THR A 92 -9.34 12.16 24.91
N SER A 93 -9.85 11.80 23.75
CA SER A 93 -10.43 12.74 22.79
C SER A 93 -11.72 12.19 22.21
N PRO A 94 -12.89 12.73 22.60
CA PRO A 94 -14.14 12.45 21.89
C PRO A 94 -13.99 12.85 20.42
N SER A 95 -14.30 11.91 19.53
CA SER A 95 -14.23 12.12 18.08
C SER A 95 -15.64 12.28 17.55
N VAL A 96 -15.96 13.46 17.02
CA VAL A 96 -17.29 13.77 16.50
C VAL A 96 -17.18 14.28 15.08
N THR A 97 -17.62 13.49 14.10
CA THR A 97 -17.64 13.94 12.69
C THR A 97 -19.07 14.23 12.26
N THR A 98 -19.29 15.41 11.70
CA THR A 98 -20.58 15.83 11.15
C THR A 98 -20.37 16.70 9.91
N THR A 99 -21.44 17.07 9.22
CA THR A 99 -21.38 18.03 8.11
C THR A 99 -22.10 19.30 8.48
N ALA A 100 -21.57 20.43 8.04
CA ALA A 100 -22.18 21.74 8.26
C ALA A 100 -22.31 22.49 6.95
N THR A 101 -23.43 23.20 6.80
CA THR A 101 -23.57 24.18 5.73
C THR A 101 -22.88 25.48 6.13
N VAL A 102 -22.06 25.99 5.22
CA VAL A 102 -21.46 27.32 5.24
C VAL A 102 -22.14 28.19 4.20
N MET A 103 -22.61 29.35 4.64
CA MET A 103 -23.08 30.41 3.74
C MET A 103 -21.99 31.46 3.66
N TYR A 104 -21.38 31.62 2.49
CA TYR A 104 -20.33 32.59 2.26
C TYR A 104 -20.58 33.31 0.93
N GLU A 105 -20.65 34.65 0.96
CA GLU A 105 -20.89 35.50 -0.22
C GLU A 105 -22.08 35.08 -1.12
N GLY A 106 -23.14 34.53 -0.52
CA GLY A 106 -24.33 34.08 -1.25
C GLY A 106 -24.23 32.68 -1.87
N SER A 107 -23.07 32.02 -1.76
CA SER A 107 -22.91 30.60 -2.11
C SER A 107 -23.14 29.71 -0.88
N LYS A 108 -23.76 28.54 -1.11
CA LYS A 108 -24.03 27.52 -0.10
C LYS A 108 -23.09 26.34 -0.34
N ASN A 109 -22.12 26.18 0.56
CA ASN A 109 -21.18 25.08 0.53
C ASN A 109 -21.39 24.17 1.75
N THR A 110 -21.02 22.91 1.63
CA THR A 110 -20.98 21.96 2.76
C THR A 110 -19.53 21.74 3.14
N VAL A 111 -19.23 21.71 4.43
CA VAL A 111 -17.91 21.34 4.97
C VAL A 111 -18.05 20.17 5.92
N THR A 112 -16.99 19.38 6.03
CA THR A 112 -16.87 18.35 7.06
C THR A 112 -16.40 19.01 8.35
N VAL A 113 -17.11 18.80 9.44
CA VAL A 113 -16.79 19.33 10.76
C VAL A 113 -16.30 18.19 11.64
N GLN A 114 -15.09 18.34 12.17
CA GLN A 114 -14.51 17.40 13.14
C GLN A 114 -14.43 18.05 14.51
N GLY A 115 -15.04 17.42 15.49
CA GLY A 115 -14.97 17.74 16.91
C GLY A 115 -13.84 16.98 17.56
N ARG A 116 -12.85 17.69 18.12
CA ARG A 116 -11.68 17.11 18.80
C ARG A 116 -11.48 17.76 20.18
N SER A 117 -10.79 17.06 21.09
CA SER A 117 -10.31 17.63 22.36
C SER A 117 -8.90 18.21 22.21
N ASP A 118 -8.40 18.88 23.25
CA ASP A 118 -6.99 19.30 23.28
C ASP A 118 -6.01 18.12 23.38
N ALA A 119 -6.45 16.98 23.93
CA ALA A 119 -5.63 15.77 23.99
C ALA A 119 -5.30 15.21 22.59
N TYR A 120 -6.16 15.44 21.60
CA TYR A 120 -5.87 15.10 20.20
C TYR A 120 -4.62 15.79 19.71
N PHE A 121 -4.54 17.12 19.86
CA PHE A 121 -3.39 17.90 19.40
C PHE A 121 -2.09 17.59 20.14
N ARG A 122 -2.18 17.17 21.41
CA ARG A 122 -0.99 16.77 22.20
C ARG A 122 -0.42 15.42 21.81
N ASN A 123 -1.25 14.50 21.32
CA ASN A 123 -0.86 13.12 21.05
C ASN A 123 -0.79 12.78 19.56
N THR A 124 -1.42 13.58 18.70
CA THR A 124 -1.43 13.44 17.25
C THR A 124 -0.68 14.61 16.62
N THR A 125 0.20 14.31 15.65
CA THR A 125 0.94 15.36 14.94
C THR A 125 0.01 16.07 13.97
N THR A 126 -0.42 17.28 14.32
CA THR A 126 -1.22 18.13 13.42
C THR A 126 -0.28 18.99 12.58
N ASN A 127 -0.39 18.94 11.25
CA ASN A 127 0.50 19.70 10.36
C ASN A 127 0.03 21.15 10.21
N LEU A 128 0.19 21.94 11.28
CA LEU A 128 -0.28 23.32 11.33
C LEU A 128 0.62 24.25 10.50
N VAL A 129 0.07 24.81 9.42
CA VAL A 129 0.75 25.74 8.51
C VAL A 129 0.81 27.15 9.12
N LEU A 130 -0.30 27.60 9.74
CA LEU A 130 -0.42 28.93 10.32
C LEU A 130 -1.29 28.91 11.58
N GLY A 131 -1.00 29.80 12.53
CA GLY A 131 -1.86 30.06 13.70
C GLY A 131 -1.49 29.20 14.92
N ARG A 132 -2.51 28.66 15.59
CA ARG A 132 -2.34 27.79 16.77
C ARG A 132 -3.39 26.68 16.81
N GLU A 133 -3.10 25.66 17.61
CA GLU A 133 -4.03 24.59 17.96
C GLU A 133 -5.11 25.08 18.97
N LEU A 134 -6.15 24.27 19.14
CA LEU A 134 -7.19 24.50 20.13
C LEU A 134 -6.67 24.15 21.54
N THR A 135 -7.03 24.96 22.52
CA THR A 135 -6.57 24.82 23.91
C THR A 135 -7.64 24.21 24.81
N SER A 136 -7.24 23.65 25.95
CA SER A 136 -8.17 23.08 26.93
C SER A 136 -9.24 24.06 27.44
N LEU A 137 -8.92 25.36 27.48
CA LEU A 137 -9.87 26.43 27.87
C LEU A 137 -11.03 26.61 26.89
N GLU A 138 -10.90 26.12 25.66
CA GLU A 138 -11.92 26.24 24.60
C GLU A 138 -12.82 25.00 24.52
N MET A 139 -12.53 23.96 25.32
CA MET A 139 -13.21 22.65 25.24
C MET A 139 -14.56 22.59 25.96
N ASP A 140 -14.91 23.63 26.73
CA ASP A 140 -16.19 23.73 27.43
C ASP A 140 -17.39 24.00 26.50
N GLY A 141 -17.12 24.36 25.23
CA GLY A 141 -18.12 24.70 24.23
C GLY A 141 -18.73 26.10 24.39
N SER A 142 -18.08 26.98 25.15
CA SER A 142 -18.43 28.41 25.28
C SER A 142 -17.72 29.26 24.23
N VAL A 143 -16.56 28.80 23.75
CA VAL A 143 -15.73 29.50 22.76
C VAL A 143 -15.94 28.88 21.38
N TYR A 144 -16.20 29.73 20.39
CA TYR A 144 -16.39 29.34 19.00
C TYR A 144 -15.14 29.67 18.18
N THR A 145 -14.14 28.79 18.26
CA THR A 145 -12.92 28.84 17.46
C THR A 145 -12.80 27.61 16.57
N CYS A 146 -12.14 27.75 15.43
CA CYS A 146 -11.94 26.66 14.49
C CYS A 146 -10.54 26.69 13.86
N ILE A 147 -10.09 25.51 13.45
CA ILE A 147 -8.95 25.30 12.57
C ILE A 147 -9.54 24.84 11.23
N ILE A 148 -9.06 25.41 10.14
CA ILE A 148 -9.52 25.05 8.79
C ILE A 148 -8.39 24.38 8.02
N ASP A 149 -8.71 23.59 7.01
CA ASP A 149 -7.73 23.06 6.07
C ASP A 149 -7.48 24.01 4.89
N ARG A 150 -6.53 23.61 4.02
CA ARG A 150 -6.18 24.35 2.80
C ARG A 150 -7.38 24.52 1.87
N ASP A 151 -8.24 23.50 1.74
CA ASP A 151 -9.42 23.54 0.86
C ASP A 151 -10.43 24.60 1.32
N CYS A 152 -10.71 24.67 2.62
CA CYS A 152 -11.54 25.71 3.21
C CYS A 152 -10.94 27.10 2.99
N ALA A 153 -9.62 27.24 3.19
CA ALA A 153 -8.94 28.52 3.00
C ALA A 153 -9.01 28.99 1.54
N GLN A 154 -8.82 28.10 0.58
CA GLN A 154 -8.94 28.42 -0.84
C GLN A 154 -10.38 28.73 -1.25
N THR A 155 -11.36 28.01 -0.69
CA THR A 155 -12.78 28.19 -1.04
C THR A 155 -13.37 29.47 -0.44
N PHE A 156 -13.06 29.78 0.81
CA PHE A 156 -13.72 30.86 1.55
C PHE A 156 -12.85 32.10 1.76
N PHE A 157 -11.53 32.01 1.63
CA PHE A 157 -10.61 33.12 1.95
C PHE A 157 -9.55 33.34 0.86
N LEU A 158 -9.92 33.14 -0.41
CA LEU A 158 -9.00 33.23 -1.54
C LEU A 158 -8.22 34.55 -1.55
N GLY A 159 -6.89 34.46 -1.51
CA GLY A 159 -5.99 35.62 -1.54
C GLY A 159 -5.98 36.47 -0.26
N THR A 160 -6.62 36.01 0.83
CA THR A 160 -6.68 36.72 2.13
C THR A 160 -6.12 35.82 3.24
N ASN A 161 -5.52 36.41 4.28
CA ASN A 161 -5.12 35.64 5.45
C ASN A 161 -6.38 35.14 6.21
N PRO A 162 -6.58 33.81 6.35
CA PRO A 162 -7.75 33.27 7.01
C PRO A 162 -7.73 33.48 8.53
N LEU A 163 -6.56 33.70 9.15
CA LEU A 163 -6.48 33.86 10.61
C LEU A 163 -7.25 35.08 11.11
N GLY A 164 -8.05 34.88 12.16
CA GLY A 164 -8.90 35.91 12.77
C GLY A 164 -10.18 36.20 12.00
N GLN A 165 -10.36 35.61 10.80
CA GLN A 165 -11.60 35.71 10.06
C GLN A 165 -12.70 34.85 10.70
N THR A 166 -13.94 35.15 10.36
CA THR A 166 -15.10 34.42 10.89
C THR A 166 -15.77 33.56 9.84
N LEU A 167 -16.12 32.33 10.22
CA LEU A 167 -16.86 31.38 9.40
C LEU A 167 -18.16 30.99 10.11
N LYS A 168 -19.29 31.10 9.41
CA LYS A 168 -20.60 30.76 10.00
C LYS A 168 -20.96 29.30 9.69
N LEU A 169 -20.96 28.46 10.73
CA LEU A 169 -21.28 27.03 10.66
C LEU A 169 -22.60 26.76 11.39
N ASN A 170 -23.61 26.26 10.68
CA ASN A 170 -24.93 25.89 11.24
C ASN A 170 -25.55 26.94 12.18
N GLY A 171 -25.40 28.23 11.84
CA GLY A 171 -25.94 29.36 12.60
C GLY A 171 -24.97 30.01 13.59
N TYR A 172 -23.88 29.35 13.98
CA TYR A 172 -22.86 29.86 14.91
C TYR A 172 -21.66 30.46 14.17
N THR A 173 -21.05 31.49 14.73
CA THR A 173 -19.91 32.20 14.11
C THR A 173 -18.63 31.74 14.78
N TYR A 174 -17.77 31.05 14.04
CA TYR A 174 -16.48 30.57 14.51
C TYR A 174 -15.35 31.48 14.04
N THR A 175 -14.38 31.74 14.90
CA THR A 175 -13.16 32.48 14.53
C THR A 175 -12.06 31.51 14.14
N VAL A 176 -11.46 31.71 12.99
CA VAL A 176 -10.35 30.88 12.50
C VAL A 176 -9.08 31.20 13.29
N VAL A 177 -8.53 30.22 13.99
CA VAL A 177 -7.32 30.35 14.81
C VAL A 177 -6.14 29.56 14.27
N GLY A 178 -6.37 28.65 13.32
CA GLY A 178 -5.33 27.84 12.69
C GLY A 178 -5.68 27.42 11.27
N LEU A 179 -4.64 27.10 10.49
CA LEU A 179 -4.70 26.50 9.17
C LEU A 179 -3.86 25.22 9.18
N THR A 180 -4.45 24.08 8.81
CA THR A 180 -3.75 22.80 8.65
C THR A 180 -3.48 22.49 7.18
N ASP A 181 -2.43 21.71 6.90
CA ASP A 181 -2.06 21.23 5.56
C ASP A 181 -2.75 19.93 5.16
N ASP A 182 -3.66 19.41 5.99
CA ASP A 182 -4.34 18.12 5.76
C ASP A 182 -5.40 18.17 4.62
N GLY A 183 -5.35 19.18 3.76
CA GLY A 183 -6.25 19.37 2.61
C GLY A 183 -5.66 18.81 1.32
N SER A 184 -6.53 18.14 0.55
CA SER A 184 -6.49 17.54 -0.82
C SER A 184 -5.24 17.50 -1.73
N ASP A 185 -4.03 17.82 -1.29
CA ASP A 185 -2.81 17.76 -2.14
C ASP A 185 -2.16 16.36 -2.19
N ASP A 186 -2.68 15.37 -1.46
CA ASP A 186 -2.33 13.96 -1.63
C ASP A 186 -3.61 13.10 -1.66
N ASP A 187 -3.78 12.31 -2.73
CA ASP A 187 -4.87 11.35 -3.01
C ASP A 187 -5.10 10.28 -1.90
N ASN A 188 -4.46 10.39 -0.73
CA ASN A 188 -4.37 9.34 0.28
C ASN A 188 -5.24 9.52 1.54
N SER A 189 -5.82 10.68 1.82
CA SER A 189 -6.61 10.90 3.05
C SER A 189 -8.06 10.39 2.94
N SER A 190 -8.25 9.18 2.42
CA SER A 190 -9.54 8.64 1.96
C SER A 190 -10.37 7.91 3.02
N PHE A 191 -9.90 7.74 4.28
CA PHE A 191 -10.71 7.03 5.29
C PHE A 191 -11.97 7.82 5.69
N ASN A 192 -11.86 9.15 5.76
CA ASN A 192 -13.03 10.01 5.98
C ASN A 192 -13.93 10.15 4.74
N SER A 193 -13.46 9.68 3.57
CA SER A 193 -14.20 9.71 2.29
C SER A 193 -15.01 8.45 2.00
N PHE A 194 -14.90 7.37 2.79
CA PHE A 194 -15.68 6.13 2.54
C PHE A 194 -17.20 6.27 2.81
N GLY A 195 -17.70 7.49 3.00
CA GLY A 195 -19.12 7.82 3.06
C GLY A 195 -19.44 9.32 2.98
N GLN A 196 -18.46 10.20 2.72
CA GLN A 196 -18.68 11.64 2.64
C GLN A 196 -18.46 12.17 1.23
N SER A 197 -19.40 13.00 0.78
CA SER A 197 -19.56 13.41 -0.60
C SER A 197 -18.30 14.02 -1.20
N SER A 198 -18.02 13.67 -2.45
CA SER A 198 -17.12 14.31 -3.42
C SER A 198 -17.50 15.78 -3.75
N GLY A 199 -17.92 16.55 -2.75
CA GLY A 199 -18.41 17.93 -2.85
C GLY A 199 -18.34 18.69 -1.52
N SER A 200 -17.52 18.24 -0.57
CA SER A 200 -17.19 19.03 0.63
C SER A 200 -16.17 20.11 0.25
N ALA A 201 -16.37 21.34 0.71
CA ALA A 201 -15.48 22.48 0.50
C ALA A 201 -14.27 22.50 1.46
N GLY A 202 -13.95 21.33 2.05
CA GLY A 202 -12.88 21.13 3.02
C GLY A 202 -13.37 20.68 4.40
N THR A 203 -12.42 20.60 5.33
CA THR A 203 -12.56 20.15 6.70
C THR A 203 -12.32 21.29 7.69
N VAL A 204 -13.16 21.36 8.72
CA VAL A 204 -13.06 22.32 9.81
C VAL A 204 -13.01 21.58 11.15
N ILE A 205 -11.95 21.80 11.93
CA ILE A 205 -11.79 21.23 13.27
C ILE A 205 -12.27 22.24 14.31
N ILE A 206 -13.14 21.82 15.21
CA ILE A 206 -13.71 22.63 16.30
C ILE A 206 -13.67 21.86 17.63
N PRO A 207 -13.87 22.53 18.78
CA PRO A 207 -14.02 21.82 20.06
C PRO A 207 -15.14 20.77 20.01
N TYR A 208 -14.89 19.56 20.52
CA TYR A 208 -15.83 18.44 20.41
C TYR A 208 -17.23 18.75 20.97
N ARG A 209 -17.35 19.53 22.05
CA ARG A 209 -18.65 19.93 22.62
C ARG A 209 -19.46 20.82 21.65
N ASN A 210 -18.79 21.64 20.85
CA ASN A 210 -19.44 22.44 19.81
C ASN A 210 -19.94 21.55 18.67
N ALA A 211 -19.12 20.60 18.21
CA ALA A 211 -19.52 19.62 17.20
C ALA A 211 -20.68 18.74 17.67
N LEU A 212 -20.68 18.33 18.94
CA LEU A 212 -21.73 17.52 19.55
C LEU A 212 -23.11 18.20 19.50
N ARG A 213 -23.16 19.53 19.67
CA ARG A 213 -24.40 20.31 19.53
C ARG A 213 -24.93 20.34 18.09
N MET A 214 -24.09 20.03 17.11
CA MET A 214 -24.47 19.96 15.70
C MET A 214 -24.98 18.56 15.32
N THR A 215 -24.77 17.53 16.16
CA THR A 215 -25.31 16.19 15.94
C THR A 215 -26.74 16.08 16.48
N SER A 216 -27.54 15.23 15.84
CA SER A 216 -28.95 15.03 16.26
C SER A 216 -29.08 14.27 17.58
N SER A 217 -28.08 13.47 17.95
CA SER A 217 -28.10 12.63 19.16
C SER A 217 -27.57 13.35 20.39
N GLY A 218 -26.66 14.31 20.23
CA GLY A 218 -25.98 14.96 21.36
C GLY A 218 -25.13 14.03 22.22
N ASN A 219 -24.86 12.80 21.75
CA ASN A 219 -24.13 11.76 22.48
C ASN A 219 -22.75 11.51 21.89
N ILE A 220 -21.79 11.22 22.76
CA ILE A 220 -20.44 10.82 22.34
C ILE A 220 -20.49 9.34 21.96
N THR A 221 -20.37 9.03 20.67
CA THR A 221 -20.38 7.65 20.16
C THR A 221 -19.00 7.14 19.78
N SER A 222 -17.98 8.02 19.73
CA SER A 222 -16.60 7.64 19.47
C SER A 222 -15.63 8.40 20.38
N LEU A 223 -14.63 7.67 20.88
CA LEU A 223 -13.60 8.18 21.78
C LEU A 223 -12.25 7.58 21.37
N GLU A 224 -11.25 8.45 21.22
CA GLU A 224 -9.86 8.06 21.09
C GLU A 224 -9.19 8.11 22.47
N VAL A 225 -8.45 7.06 22.80
CA VAL A 225 -7.69 6.94 24.05
C VAL A 225 -6.22 6.80 23.67
N TYR A 226 -5.39 7.75 24.08
CA TYR A 226 -3.97 7.76 23.78
C TYR A 226 -3.19 7.05 24.89
N VAL A 227 -2.43 6.03 24.52
CA VAL A 227 -1.62 5.23 25.42
C VAL A 227 -0.19 5.79 25.45
N SER A 228 0.44 5.77 26.62
CA SER A 228 1.82 6.25 26.78
C SER A 228 2.84 5.45 25.97
N ASP A 229 2.59 4.15 25.79
CA ASP A 229 3.48 3.20 25.09
C ASP A 229 2.65 2.03 24.53
N THR A 230 2.94 1.62 23.29
CA THR A 230 2.22 0.55 22.59
C THR A 230 2.30 -0.79 23.32
N GLN A 231 3.35 -1.03 24.12
CA GLN A 231 3.48 -2.27 24.89
C GLN A 231 2.35 -2.46 25.93
N TYR A 232 1.68 -1.37 26.34
CA TYR A 232 0.59 -1.39 27.30
C TYR A 232 -0.80 -1.34 26.64
N SER A 233 -0.88 -1.22 25.32
CA SER A 233 -2.16 -1.03 24.62
C SER A 233 -3.15 -2.15 24.87
N ASP A 234 -2.70 -3.41 24.97
CA ASP A 234 -3.59 -4.55 25.28
C ASP A 234 -4.13 -4.50 26.71
N ALA A 235 -3.28 -4.13 27.67
CA ALA A 235 -3.68 -3.99 29.08
C ALA A 235 -4.68 -2.84 29.28
N VAL A 236 -4.43 -1.69 28.64
CA VAL A 236 -5.34 -0.55 28.65
C VAL A 236 -6.63 -0.89 27.92
N THR A 237 -6.57 -1.58 26.78
CA THR A 237 -7.75 -2.05 26.05
C THR A 237 -8.66 -2.92 26.94
N ALA A 238 -8.07 -3.87 27.68
CA ALA A 238 -8.83 -4.70 28.62
C ALA A 238 -9.46 -3.88 29.76
N ALA A 239 -8.73 -2.90 30.30
CA ALA A 239 -9.25 -2.02 31.35
C ALA A 239 -10.39 -1.12 30.85
N VAL A 240 -10.27 -0.54 29.65
CA VAL A 240 -11.33 0.25 29.00
C VAL A 240 -12.56 -0.61 28.73
N LYS A 241 -12.39 -1.84 28.23
CA LYS A 241 -13.49 -2.80 28.05
C LYS A 241 -14.22 -3.08 29.36
N ASN A 242 -13.50 -3.22 30.48
CA ASN A 242 -14.13 -3.46 31.78
C ASN A 242 -14.98 -2.26 32.23
N ILE A 243 -14.47 -1.02 32.10
CA ILE A 243 -15.22 0.20 32.44
C ILE A 243 -16.50 0.29 31.58
N LEU A 244 -16.37 0.09 30.27
CA LEU A 244 -17.52 0.14 29.36
C LEU A 244 -18.49 -1.01 29.61
N SER A 245 -18.01 -2.21 29.95
CA SER A 245 -18.88 -3.34 30.28
C SER A 245 -19.79 -3.02 31.46
N GLU A 246 -19.27 -2.41 32.53
CA GLU A 246 -20.08 -2.00 33.68
C GLU A 246 -21.06 -0.89 33.28
N SER A 247 -20.58 0.09 32.53
CA SER A 247 -21.34 1.26 32.09
C SER A 247 -22.52 0.92 31.15
N PHE A 248 -22.36 -0.12 30.33
CA PHE A 248 -23.38 -0.62 29.39
C PHE A 248 -24.12 -1.87 29.92
N SER A 249 -24.13 -2.11 31.23
CA SER A 249 -24.86 -3.22 31.87
C SER A 249 -24.47 -4.63 31.36
N ASN A 250 -23.19 -4.83 31.08
CA ASN A 250 -22.56 -6.03 30.52
C ASN A 250 -23.07 -6.42 29.11
N ASP A 251 -23.64 -5.46 28.38
CA ASP A 251 -23.96 -5.65 26.97
C ASP A 251 -22.71 -5.44 26.11
N SER A 252 -22.06 -6.53 25.71
CA SER A 252 -20.85 -6.50 24.89
C SER A 252 -21.09 -6.04 23.45
N ASP A 253 -22.33 -6.05 22.97
CA ASP A 253 -22.65 -5.65 21.60
C ASP A 253 -22.87 -4.13 21.47
N SER A 254 -22.99 -3.44 22.62
CA SER A 254 -23.19 -2.00 22.69
C SER A 254 -21.94 -1.16 22.40
N TYR A 255 -20.74 -1.75 22.51
CA TYR A 255 -19.47 -1.06 22.36
C TYR A 255 -18.40 -1.93 21.71
N ASN A 256 -17.46 -1.30 21.04
CA ASN A 256 -16.26 -1.92 20.49
C ASN A 256 -15.03 -1.11 20.91
N VAL A 257 -13.98 -1.82 21.31
CA VAL A 257 -12.68 -1.23 21.67
C VAL A 257 -11.62 -1.91 20.81
N THR A 258 -10.98 -1.13 19.96
CA THR A 258 -9.98 -1.57 19.00
C THR A 258 -8.64 -0.90 19.31
N ASN A 259 -7.60 -1.70 19.47
CA ASN A 259 -6.21 -1.23 19.58
C ASN A 259 -5.63 -1.10 18.16
N MET A 260 -5.07 0.05 17.81
CA MET A 260 -4.56 0.27 16.45
C MET A 260 -3.31 -0.59 16.15
N ASP A 261 -2.49 -0.89 17.15
CA ASP A 261 -1.31 -1.75 16.98
C ASP A 261 -1.70 -3.18 16.54
N SER A 262 -2.74 -3.76 17.15
CA SER A 262 -3.20 -5.11 16.77
C SER A 262 -3.88 -5.13 15.40
N LEU A 263 -4.52 -4.03 15.01
CA LEU A 263 -5.06 -3.85 13.65
C LEU A 263 -3.93 -3.79 12.62
N ILE A 264 -2.90 -2.98 12.88
CA ILE A 264 -1.70 -2.88 12.04
C ILE A 264 -1.04 -4.25 11.83
N GLN A 265 -0.79 -4.99 12.92
CA GLN A 265 -0.19 -6.33 12.84
C GLN A 265 -1.07 -7.33 12.06
N SER A 266 -2.40 -7.22 12.18
CA SER A 266 -3.34 -8.04 11.43
C SER A 266 -3.30 -7.72 9.93
N MET A 267 -3.14 -6.44 9.58
CA MET A 267 -2.99 -5.98 8.19
C MET A 267 -1.66 -6.46 7.61
N GLU A 268 -0.54 -6.31 8.31
CA GLU A 268 0.77 -6.86 7.91
C GLU A 268 0.72 -8.38 7.69
N THR A 269 0.02 -9.11 8.57
CA THR A 269 -0.14 -10.56 8.42
C THR A 269 -0.93 -10.91 7.16
N THR A 270 -1.99 -10.14 6.88
CA THR A 270 -2.83 -10.30 5.69
C THR A 270 -2.05 -9.99 4.41
N GLU A 271 -1.29 -8.90 4.42
CA GLU A 271 -0.41 -8.50 3.32
C GLU A 271 0.61 -9.59 3.00
N ASN A 272 1.33 -10.09 4.01
CA ASN A 272 2.31 -11.16 3.85
C ASN A 272 1.68 -12.43 3.28
N MET A 273 0.46 -12.79 3.72
CA MET A 273 -0.26 -13.94 3.19
C MET A 273 -0.63 -13.76 1.71
N LEU A 274 -1.13 -12.57 1.32
CA LEU A 274 -1.43 -12.24 -0.07
C LEU A 274 -0.17 -12.26 -0.94
N MET A 275 0.93 -11.69 -0.48
CA MET A 275 2.22 -11.74 -1.18
C MET A 275 2.72 -13.17 -1.38
N ALA A 276 2.62 -14.02 -0.36
CA ALA A 276 3.01 -15.42 -0.46
C ALA A 276 2.16 -16.17 -1.51
N MET A 277 0.85 -15.92 -1.55
CA MET A 277 -0.04 -16.50 -2.56
C MET A 277 0.32 -16.02 -3.98
N LEU A 278 0.54 -14.72 -4.15
CA LEU A 278 0.95 -14.13 -5.44
C LEU A 278 2.30 -14.68 -5.90
N GLY A 279 3.27 -14.80 -4.99
CA GLY A 279 4.56 -15.43 -5.24
C GLY A 279 4.42 -16.90 -5.67
N GLY A 280 3.49 -17.64 -5.08
CA GLY A 280 3.16 -19.02 -5.48
C GLY A 280 2.60 -19.11 -6.90
N ILE A 281 1.59 -18.29 -7.22
CA ILE A 281 0.97 -18.25 -8.56
C ILE A 281 1.99 -17.81 -9.62
N ALA A 282 2.77 -16.77 -9.29
CA ALA A 282 3.88 -16.30 -10.09
C ALA A 282 4.89 -17.41 -10.41
N SER A 283 5.29 -18.17 -9.39
CA SER A 283 6.23 -19.28 -9.54
C SER A 283 5.73 -20.34 -10.52
N ILE A 284 4.43 -20.65 -10.51
CA ILE A 284 3.82 -21.60 -11.46
C ILE A 284 3.86 -21.05 -12.89
N SER A 285 3.45 -19.79 -13.09
CA SER A 285 3.47 -19.14 -14.42
C SER A 285 4.87 -19.13 -15.02
N LEU A 286 5.84 -18.83 -14.17
CA LEU A 286 7.25 -18.81 -14.49
C LEU A 286 7.83 -20.21 -14.79
N LEU A 287 7.41 -21.26 -14.07
CA LEU A 287 7.74 -22.66 -14.38
C LEU A 287 7.27 -23.04 -15.80
N VAL A 288 6.05 -22.65 -16.18
CA VAL A 288 5.52 -22.88 -17.53
C VAL A 288 6.40 -22.17 -18.59
N GLY A 289 6.82 -20.93 -18.32
CA GLY A 289 7.80 -20.23 -19.14
C GLY A 289 9.15 -20.96 -19.23
N GLY A 290 9.65 -21.49 -18.11
CA GLY A 290 10.88 -22.28 -18.04
C GLY A 290 10.85 -23.56 -18.88
N ILE A 291 9.73 -24.29 -18.85
CA ILE A 291 9.53 -25.48 -19.71
C ILE A 291 9.61 -25.08 -21.19
N GLY A 292 9.08 -23.91 -21.56
CA GLY A 292 9.21 -23.34 -22.90
C GLY A 292 10.67 -23.15 -23.32
N ILE A 293 11.50 -22.56 -22.45
CA ILE A 293 12.95 -22.41 -22.70
C ILE A 293 13.60 -23.77 -22.90
N MET A 294 13.31 -24.73 -22.02
CA MET A 294 13.90 -26.07 -22.08
C MET A 294 13.59 -26.77 -23.40
N ASN A 295 12.32 -26.77 -23.82
CA ASN A 295 11.88 -27.41 -25.06
C ASN A 295 12.53 -26.76 -26.27
N MET A 296 12.56 -25.43 -26.34
CA MET A 296 13.21 -24.73 -27.44
C MET A 296 14.71 -24.99 -27.50
N MET A 297 15.39 -25.03 -26.35
CA MET A 297 16.81 -25.33 -26.30
C MET A 297 17.09 -26.79 -26.68
N LEU A 298 16.25 -27.75 -26.30
CA LEU A 298 16.37 -29.14 -26.76
C LEU A 298 16.24 -29.26 -28.28
N VAL A 299 15.28 -28.54 -28.89
CA VAL A 299 15.15 -28.49 -30.35
C VAL A 299 16.36 -27.80 -30.99
N SER A 300 16.83 -26.68 -30.41
CA SER A 300 18.00 -25.97 -30.94
C SER A 300 19.28 -26.80 -30.86
N VAL A 301 19.47 -27.60 -29.82
CA VAL A 301 20.60 -28.53 -29.71
C VAL A 301 20.51 -29.61 -30.80
N SER A 302 19.32 -30.15 -31.06
CA SER A 302 19.10 -31.12 -32.13
C SER A 302 19.40 -30.53 -33.51
N GLU A 303 18.93 -29.31 -33.80
CA GLU A 303 19.20 -28.60 -35.06
C GLU A 303 20.70 -28.29 -35.24
N ARG A 304 21.42 -27.97 -34.15
CA ARG A 304 22.86 -27.65 -34.18
C ARG A 304 23.78 -28.85 -33.92
N THR A 305 23.26 -30.08 -33.93
CA THR A 305 24.03 -31.29 -33.57
C THR A 305 25.33 -31.42 -34.37
N LYS A 306 25.29 -31.19 -35.69
CA LYS A 306 26.45 -31.29 -36.58
C LYS A 306 27.53 -30.24 -36.28
N GLU A 307 27.12 -29.01 -36.01
CA GLU A 307 28.03 -27.91 -35.63
C GLU A 307 28.72 -28.19 -34.29
N ILE A 308 27.98 -28.72 -33.30
CA ILE A 308 28.51 -29.10 -31.99
C ILE A 308 29.50 -30.27 -32.14
N GLY A 309 29.16 -31.26 -32.96
CA GLY A 309 30.03 -32.41 -33.27
C GLY A 309 31.35 -31.99 -33.90
N LEU A 310 31.30 -31.06 -34.87
CA LEU A 310 32.49 -30.51 -35.51
C LEU A 310 33.37 -29.75 -34.51
N ARG A 311 32.78 -28.89 -33.66
CA ARG A 311 33.53 -28.16 -32.62
C ARG A 311 34.24 -29.11 -31.66
N LYS A 312 33.57 -30.18 -31.23
CA LYS A 312 34.17 -31.18 -30.34
C LYS A 312 35.27 -32.00 -31.03
N ALA A 313 35.09 -32.36 -32.30
CA ALA A 313 36.11 -33.06 -33.09
C ALA A 313 37.38 -32.21 -33.25
N LEU A 314 37.23 -30.89 -33.31
CA LEU A 314 38.33 -29.91 -33.32
C LEU A 314 38.92 -29.61 -31.93
N GLY A 315 38.49 -30.33 -30.88
CA GLY A 315 39.07 -30.24 -29.54
C GLY A 315 38.35 -29.29 -28.56
N ALA A 316 37.12 -28.84 -28.87
CA ALA A 316 36.35 -28.05 -27.90
C ALA A 316 35.99 -28.87 -26.65
N GLU A 317 36.37 -28.35 -25.49
CA GLU A 317 36.08 -28.98 -24.20
C GLU A 317 34.56 -29.02 -23.92
N PRO A 318 34.00 -30.13 -23.39
CA PRO A 318 32.57 -30.25 -23.07
C PRO A 318 32.04 -29.11 -22.19
N SER A 319 32.84 -28.65 -21.23
CA SER A 319 32.54 -27.54 -20.32
C SER A 319 32.27 -26.22 -21.07
N ARG A 320 33.03 -25.94 -22.14
CA ARG A 320 32.85 -24.74 -22.97
C ARG A 320 31.53 -24.77 -23.76
N ILE A 321 31.19 -25.94 -24.31
CA ILE A 321 29.91 -26.12 -25.01
C ILE A 321 28.75 -25.96 -24.03
N GLN A 322 28.85 -26.54 -22.83
CA GLN A 322 27.83 -26.39 -21.79
C GLN A 322 27.64 -24.92 -21.39
N MET A 323 28.74 -24.19 -21.14
CA MET A 323 28.71 -22.78 -20.76
C MET A 323 28.06 -21.91 -21.85
N GLN A 324 28.33 -22.20 -23.13
CA GLN A 324 27.74 -21.47 -24.25
C GLN A 324 26.21 -21.59 -24.25
N PHE A 325 25.67 -22.81 -24.18
CA PHE A 325 24.22 -23.02 -24.18
C PHE A 325 23.56 -22.51 -22.90
N LEU A 326 24.22 -22.66 -21.74
CA LEU A 326 23.71 -22.14 -20.47
C LEU A 326 23.60 -20.60 -20.50
N LEU A 327 24.63 -19.92 -21.02
CA LEU A 327 24.60 -18.46 -21.19
C LEU A 327 23.53 -18.02 -22.21
N GLU A 328 23.29 -18.79 -23.27
CA GLU A 328 22.20 -18.52 -24.23
C GLU A 328 20.83 -18.57 -23.53
N SER A 329 20.60 -19.56 -22.65
CA SER A 329 19.37 -19.66 -21.84
C SER A 329 19.22 -18.52 -20.82
N ILE A 330 20.29 -18.19 -20.08
CA ILE A 330 20.28 -17.10 -19.09
C ILE A 330 20.04 -15.76 -19.78
N PHE A 331 20.65 -15.52 -20.93
CA PHE A 331 20.46 -14.28 -21.67
C PHE A 331 19.02 -14.16 -22.20
N LEU A 332 18.45 -15.25 -22.72
CA LEU A 332 17.03 -15.30 -23.10
C LEU A 332 16.09 -15.04 -21.93
N SER A 333 16.39 -15.59 -20.75
CA SER A 333 15.53 -15.41 -19.58
C SER A 333 15.64 -14.00 -18.98
N LEU A 334 16.85 -13.45 -18.90
CA LEU A 334 17.09 -12.07 -18.43
C LEU A 334 16.51 -11.03 -19.37
N THR A 335 16.58 -11.24 -20.69
CA THR A 335 15.95 -10.32 -21.65
C THR A 335 14.43 -10.37 -21.54
N GLY A 336 13.84 -11.56 -21.40
CA GLY A 336 12.41 -11.70 -21.11
C GLY A 336 12.01 -11.08 -19.77
N GLY A 337 12.81 -11.28 -18.72
CA GLY A 337 12.60 -10.68 -17.41
C GLY A 337 12.70 -9.16 -17.43
N PHE A 338 13.69 -8.60 -18.12
CA PHE A 338 13.86 -7.15 -18.27
C PHE A 338 12.68 -6.51 -19.01
N VAL A 339 12.23 -7.11 -20.10
CA VAL A 339 11.02 -6.65 -20.81
C VAL A 339 9.78 -6.79 -19.93
N GLY A 340 9.67 -7.89 -19.18
CA GLY A 340 8.60 -8.11 -18.21
C GLY A 340 8.58 -7.08 -17.09
N VAL A 341 9.74 -6.64 -16.60
CA VAL A 341 9.85 -5.55 -15.62
C VAL A 341 9.30 -4.25 -16.18
N ILE A 342 9.74 -3.87 -17.37
CA ILE A 342 9.28 -2.62 -18.02
C ILE A 342 7.76 -2.67 -18.21
N LEU A 343 7.23 -3.77 -18.77
CA LEU A 343 5.79 -3.92 -18.99
C LEU A 343 5.01 -3.97 -17.67
N GLY A 344 5.53 -4.65 -16.65
CA GLY A 344 4.93 -4.72 -15.33
C GLY A 344 4.79 -3.34 -14.70
N LEU A 345 5.87 -2.54 -14.72
CA LEU A 345 5.85 -1.17 -14.21
C LEU A 345 4.90 -0.26 -14.99
N ILE A 346 4.84 -0.38 -16.32
CA ILE A 346 3.89 0.39 -17.14
C ILE A 346 2.45 0.02 -16.78
N ILE A 347 2.15 -1.28 -16.64
CA ILE A 347 0.81 -1.75 -16.27
C ILE A 347 0.45 -1.29 -14.85
N SER A 348 1.37 -1.40 -13.90
CA SER A 348 1.16 -0.90 -12.53
C SER A 348 0.90 0.59 -12.52
N TYR A 349 1.69 1.39 -13.22
CA TYR A 349 1.49 2.84 -13.31
C TYR A 349 0.09 3.17 -13.86
N VAL A 350 -0.29 2.55 -14.98
CA VAL A 350 -1.63 2.76 -15.56
C VAL A 350 -2.72 2.32 -14.59
N ALA A 351 -2.57 1.16 -13.93
CA ALA A 351 -3.53 0.66 -12.97
C ALA A 351 -3.68 1.59 -11.75
N SER A 352 -2.58 2.04 -11.15
CA SER A 352 -2.57 2.97 -10.02
C SER A 352 -3.28 4.28 -10.38
N THR A 353 -3.01 4.84 -11.57
CA THR A 353 -3.70 6.07 -12.01
C THR A 353 -5.22 5.87 -12.22
N LEU A 354 -5.66 4.69 -12.65
CA LEU A 354 -7.08 4.37 -12.80
C LEU A 354 -7.78 4.12 -11.46
N MET A 355 -7.03 3.60 -10.49
CA MET A 355 -7.53 3.26 -9.15
C MET A 355 -7.43 4.42 -8.16
N SER A 356 -6.81 5.55 -8.55
CA SER A 356 -6.49 6.68 -7.66
C SER A 356 -5.70 6.24 -6.43
N THR A 357 -4.74 5.32 -6.62
CA THR A 357 -3.85 4.84 -5.56
C THR A 357 -2.42 5.29 -5.82
N THR A 358 -1.60 5.34 -4.77
CA THR A 358 -0.17 5.66 -4.93
C THR A 358 0.53 4.65 -5.82
N PHE A 359 1.33 5.17 -6.74
CA PHE A 359 2.27 4.36 -7.50
C PHE A 359 3.65 4.48 -6.87
N GLU A 360 4.07 3.43 -6.19
CA GLU A 360 5.42 3.31 -5.66
C GLU A 360 6.19 2.17 -6.32
N ILE A 361 7.44 2.44 -6.68
CA ILE A 361 8.29 1.44 -7.31
C ILE A 361 8.86 0.53 -6.23
N GLN A 362 8.28 -0.68 -6.12
CA GLN A 362 8.75 -1.63 -5.12
C GLN A 362 10.01 -2.38 -5.60
N MET A 363 11.15 -2.04 -5.01
CA MET A 363 12.44 -2.64 -5.34
C MET A 363 12.46 -4.16 -5.09
N SER A 364 11.75 -4.63 -4.05
CA SER A 364 11.60 -6.05 -3.72
C SER A 364 10.97 -6.83 -4.86
N ALA A 365 9.90 -6.32 -5.48
CA ALA A 365 9.21 -6.95 -6.60
C ALA A 365 10.10 -7.07 -7.85
N ILE A 366 10.86 -6.02 -8.16
CA ILE A 366 11.82 -6.03 -9.28
C ILE A 366 12.92 -7.06 -9.04
N LEU A 367 13.50 -7.06 -7.84
CA LEU A 367 14.61 -7.95 -7.49
C LEU A 367 14.16 -9.42 -7.47
N LEU A 368 12.94 -9.68 -6.98
CA LEU A 368 12.30 -10.99 -7.03
C LEU A 368 12.06 -11.43 -8.47
N GLY A 369 11.43 -10.59 -9.31
CA GLY A 369 11.14 -10.90 -10.71
C GLY A 369 12.40 -11.17 -11.54
N VAL A 370 13.41 -10.32 -11.42
CA VAL A 370 14.70 -10.51 -12.10
C VAL A 370 15.42 -11.74 -11.57
N GLY A 371 15.49 -11.92 -10.25
CA GLY A 371 16.11 -13.08 -9.60
C GLY A 371 15.49 -14.41 -10.04
N PHE A 372 14.16 -14.47 -10.08
CA PHE A 372 13.42 -15.64 -10.57
C PHE A 372 13.68 -15.90 -12.05
N SER A 373 13.67 -14.86 -12.90
CA SER A 373 13.95 -15.03 -14.33
C SER A 373 15.36 -15.61 -14.57
N ALA A 374 16.36 -15.19 -13.78
CA ALA A 374 17.71 -15.72 -13.84
C ALA A 374 17.76 -17.19 -13.38
N ALA A 375 17.12 -17.50 -12.24
CA ALA A 375 17.06 -18.86 -11.69
C ALA A 375 16.45 -19.86 -12.69
N ILE A 376 15.37 -19.47 -13.37
CA ILE A 376 14.70 -20.31 -14.37
C ILE A 376 15.57 -20.54 -15.60
N GLY A 377 16.25 -19.50 -16.09
CA GLY A 377 17.21 -19.63 -17.19
C GLY A 377 18.32 -20.62 -16.87
N ILE A 378 18.80 -20.62 -15.61
CA ILE A 378 19.82 -21.56 -15.14
C ILE A 378 19.24 -22.99 -15.06
N ILE A 379 18.14 -23.19 -14.34
CA ILE A 379 17.58 -24.53 -14.05
C ILE A 379 17.15 -25.22 -15.34
N PHE A 380 16.35 -24.55 -16.17
CA PHE A 380 15.80 -25.13 -17.39
C PHE A 380 16.77 -25.11 -18.56
N GLY A 381 17.77 -24.22 -18.55
CA GLY A 381 18.86 -24.20 -19.52
C GLY A 381 19.92 -25.27 -19.25
N TRP A 382 20.08 -25.72 -18.01
CA TRP A 382 21.14 -26.66 -17.63
C TRP A 382 20.97 -28.04 -18.26
N VAL A 383 19.76 -28.59 -18.32
CA VAL A 383 19.50 -29.91 -18.92
C VAL A 383 19.89 -29.97 -20.41
N PRO A 384 19.39 -29.08 -21.29
CA PRO A 384 19.79 -29.07 -22.70
C PRO A 384 21.27 -28.74 -22.89
N ALA A 385 21.84 -27.82 -22.11
CA ALA A 385 23.27 -27.51 -22.16
C ALA A 385 24.14 -28.73 -21.82
N ARG A 386 23.74 -29.50 -20.80
CA ARG A 386 24.42 -30.73 -20.42
C ARG A 386 24.26 -31.80 -21.50
N ARG A 387 23.09 -31.92 -22.13
CA ARG A 387 22.86 -32.82 -23.26
C ARG A 387 23.77 -32.49 -24.46
N ALA A 388 23.88 -31.22 -24.83
CA ALA A 388 24.78 -30.75 -25.88
C ALA A 388 26.25 -31.08 -25.58
N SER A 389 26.69 -30.82 -24.34
CA SER A 389 28.05 -31.11 -23.90
C SER A 389 28.43 -32.59 -23.89
N ARG A 390 27.45 -33.51 -23.92
CA ARG A 390 27.66 -34.96 -23.89
C ARG A 390 27.50 -35.66 -25.24
N LEU A 391 27.18 -34.92 -26.31
CA LEU A 391 27.10 -35.47 -27.67
C LEU A 391 28.42 -36.12 -28.08
N ASN A 392 28.37 -37.34 -28.62
CA ASN A 392 29.54 -38.02 -29.17
C ASN A 392 29.86 -37.42 -30.55
N PRO A 393 31.09 -36.94 -30.81
CA PRO A 393 31.46 -36.32 -32.09
C PRO A 393 31.21 -37.22 -33.29
N ILE A 394 31.40 -38.53 -33.13
CA ILE A 394 31.24 -39.52 -34.21
C ILE A 394 29.76 -39.65 -34.58
N ASP A 395 28.87 -39.82 -33.60
CA ASP A 395 27.43 -39.95 -33.84
C ASP A 395 26.83 -38.65 -34.39
N ALA A 396 27.32 -37.49 -33.91
CA ALA A 396 26.88 -36.19 -34.37
C ALA A 396 27.23 -35.90 -35.84
N LEU A 397 28.29 -36.52 -36.36
CA LEU A 397 28.72 -36.39 -37.76
C LEU A 397 28.13 -37.51 -38.66
N ARG A 398 27.83 -38.68 -38.09
CA ARG A 398 27.30 -39.85 -38.83
C ARG A 398 25.80 -39.77 -39.14
N ASN A 399 24.99 -39.13 -38.30
CA ASN A 399 23.54 -38.98 -38.53
C ASN A 399 23.20 -37.95 -39.64
N SER A 400 24.09 -37.73 -40.61
CA SER A 400 23.90 -36.79 -41.72
C SER A 400 23.23 -37.37 -42.96
N ASP A 401 23.00 -38.70 -42.99
CA ASP A 401 22.60 -39.41 -44.21
C ASP A 401 21.17 -40.00 -44.12
N GLY A 402 20.31 -39.42 -43.28
CA GLY A 402 18.90 -39.81 -43.11
C GLY A 402 17.95 -38.66 -43.37
#